data_AF-A0A961DS83-F1
#
_entry.id   AF-A0A961DS83-F1
#
_cell.length_a   1.000
_cell.length_b   1.000
_cell.length_c   1.000
_cell.angle_alpha   90.00
_cell.angle_beta   90.00
_cell.angle_gamma   90.00
#
_symmetry.space_group_name_H-M   'P 1'
#
loop_
_entity.id
_entity.type
_entity.pdbx_description
1 polymer ?
#
loop_
_entity_poly.entity_id
_entity_poly.type
_entity_poly.pdbx_seq_one_letter_code
_entity_poly.pdbx_strand_id
1 'polypeptide(L)' 'MAKVARIQKPILLKLDENLKERMVNTMEWTSPRTGIRNQQVFIRRAIADLCERLEKEHNSGQPFPVIVDALEA' A
#
# COMPACT_ATOMS: atom_id res chain seq x y z
N MET A 1 22.96 4.79 -20.17
CA MET A 1 22.33 4.08 -19.04
C MET A 1 20.83 4.05 -19.28
N ALA A 2 20.25 2.88 -19.52
CA ALA A 2 18.80 2.78 -19.76
C ALA A 2 18.05 3.06 -18.46
N LYS A 3 17.18 4.07 -18.44
CA LYS A 3 16.19 4.24 -17.37
C LYS A 3 15.26 3.04 -17.46
N VAL A 4 15.40 2.08 -16.55
CA VAL A 4 14.40 1.03 -16.36
C VAL A 4 13.11 1.75 -15.98
N ALA A 5 12.16 1.79 -16.91
CA ALA A 5 10.83 2.32 -16.61
C ALA A 5 10.27 1.48 -15.45
N ARG A 6 10.05 2.10 -14.29
CA ARG A 6 9.29 1.46 -13.21
C ARG A 6 7.87 1.29 -13.72
N ILE A 7 7.55 0.11 -14.25
CA ILE A 7 6.20 -0.24 -14.67
C ILE A 7 5.32 -0.18 -13.42
N GLN A 8 4.45 0.83 -13.33
CA GLN A 8 3.41 0.87 -12.32
C GLN A 8 2.27 -0.01 -12.83
N LYS A 9 2.04 -1.17 -12.20
CA LYS A 9 0.84 -1.97 -12.45
C LYS A 9 -0.31 -1.36 -11.65
N PRO A 10 -1.35 -0.81 -12.29
CA PRO A 10 -2.50 -0.24 -11.57
C PRO A 10 -3.29 -1.36 -10.89
N ILE A 11 -3.75 -1.11 -9.67
CA ILE A 11 -4.67 -2.00 -8.94
C ILE A 11 -6.04 -1.33 -8.92
N LEU A 12 -7.05 -2.01 -9.46
CA LEU A 12 -8.44 -1.63 -9.28
C LEU A 12 -8.93 -2.22 -7.95
N LEU A 13 -9.14 -1.36 -6.96
CA LEU A 13 -9.55 -1.76 -5.61
C LEU A 13 -11.01 -1.38 -5.36
N LYS A 14 -11.85 -2.39 -5.10
CA LYS A 14 -13.20 -2.20 -4.56
C LYS A 14 -13.12 -2.27 -3.04
N LEU A 15 -13.73 -1.31 -2.36
CA LEU A 15 -13.79 -1.24 -0.90
C LEU A 15 -15.25 -1.27 -0.47
N ASP A 16 -15.52 -1.89 0.67
CA ASP A 16 -16.78 -1.69 1.38
C ASP A 16 -16.97 -0.21 1.70
N GLU A 17 -18.22 0.25 1.68
CA GLU A 17 -18.59 1.65 1.88
C GLU A 17 -18.11 2.16 3.25
N ASN A 18 -18.27 1.36 4.31
CA ASN A 18 -17.85 1.77 5.65
C ASN A 18 -16.32 1.92 5.73
N LEU A 19 -15.58 1.03 5.05
CA LEU A 19 -14.11 1.12 5.03
C LEU A 19 -13.65 2.34 4.23
N LYS A 20 -14.34 2.65 3.13
CA LYS A 20 -14.08 3.84 2.32
C LYS A 20 -14.29 5.11 3.13
N GLU A 21 -15.41 5.21 3.84
CA GLU A 21 -15.75 6.36 4.66
C GLU A 21 -14.72 6.55 5.79
N ARG A 22 -14.40 5.48 6.52
CA ARG A 22 -13.39 5.52 7.58
C ARG A 22 -12.03 5.97 7.07
N MET A 23 -11.61 5.51 5.90
CA MET A 23 -10.35 5.95 5.27
C MET A 23 -10.37 7.47 5.02
N VAL A 24 -11.41 7.98 4.37
CA VAL A 24 -11.53 9.41 4.06
C VAL A 24 -11.55 10.24 5.33
N ASN A 25 -12.38 9.88 6.31
CA ASN A 25 -12.46 10.59 7.58
C ASN A 25 -11.10 10.60 8.31
N THR A 26 -10.39 9.47 8.34
CA THR A 26 -9.05 9.39 8.95
C THR A 26 -8.07 10.32 8.24
N MET A 27 -8.08 10.33 6.91
CA MET A 27 -7.22 11.23 6.13
C MET A 27 -7.52 12.69 6.45
N GLU A 28 -8.78 13.11 6.43
CA GLU A 28 -9.17 14.51 6.70
C GLU A 28 -8.72 14.95 8.10
N TRP A 29 -9.05 14.16 9.13
CA TRP A 29 -8.71 14.45 10.53
C TRP A 29 -7.20 14.50 10.81
N THR A 30 -6.41 13.69 10.09
CA THR A 30 -4.96 13.57 10.31
C THR A 30 -4.13 14.38 9.32
N SER A 31 -4.72 14.88 8.24
CA SER A 31 -4.01 15.58 7.16
C SER A 31 -3.12 16.75 7.63
N PRO A 32 -3.47 17.55 8.67
CA PRO A 32 -2.60 18.62 9.13
C PRO A 32 -1.29 18.11 9.77
N ARG A 33 -1.30 16.88 10.29
CA ARG A 33 -0.16 16.25 10.98
C ARG A 33 0.65 15.34 10.07
N THR A 34 -0.01 14.62 9.17
CA THR A 34 0.62 13.60 8.32
C THR A 34 0.96 14.11 6.93
N GLY A 35 0.30 15.19 6.47
CA GLY A 35 0.38 15.66 5.09
C GLY A 35 -0.30 14.74 4.06
N ILE A 36 -0.90 13.62 4.48
CA ILE A 36 -1.53 12.66 3.59
C ILE A 36 -2.93 13.16 3.20
N ARG A 37 -3.07 13.63 1.96
CA ARG A 37 -4.33 14.14 1.40
C ARG A 37 -4.82 13.37 0.17
N ASN A 38 -4.07 12.35 -0.25
CA ASN A 38 -4.38 11.57 -1.44
C ASN A 38 -4.63 10.11 -1.05
N GLN A 39 -5.74 9.54 -1.51
CA GLN A 39 -6.16 8.19 -1.16
C GLN A 39 -5.15 7.14 -1.62
N GLN A 40 -4.55 7.31 -2.81
CA GLN A 40 -3.50 6.42 -3.31
C GLN A 40 -2.26 6.46 -2.41
N VAL A 41 -1.91 7.63 -1.88
CA VAL A 41 -0.78 7.76 -0.93
C VAL A 41 -1.11 7.05 0.37
N PHE A 42 -2.32 7.23 0.90
CA PHE A 42 -2.78 6.53 2.10
C PHE A 42 -2.73 5.01 1.94
N ILE A 43 -3.30 4.49 0.84
CA ILE A 43 -3.36 3.05 0.56
C ILE A 43 -1.95 2.48 0.37
N ARG A 44 -1.10 3.13 -0.43
CA ARG A 44 0.29 2.68 -0.63
C ARG A 44 1.08 2.64 0.68
N ARG A 45 0.86 3.62 1.56
CA ARG A 45 1.50 3.65 2.86
C ARG A 45 1.00 2.52 3.75
N ALA A 46 -0.31 2.30 3.82
CA ALA A 46 -0.90 1.21 4.58
C ALA A 46 -0.42 -0.18 4.09
N ILE A 47 -0.30 -0.38 2.78
CA ILE A 47 0.27 -1.61 2.20
C ILE A 47 1.73 -1.78 2.63
N ALA A 48 2.56 -0.74 2.48
CA ALA A 48 3.97 -0.79 2.86
C ALA A 48 4.16 -1.09 4.36
N ASP A 49 3.40 -0.41 5.22
CA ASP A 49 3.46 -0.61 6.67
C ASP A 49 3.04 -2.04 7.06
N LEU A 50 2.02 -2.61 6.38
CA LEU A 50 1.58 -3.98 6.62
C LEU A 50 2.61 -5.02 6.13
N CYS A 51 3.19 -4.83 4.94
CA CYS A 51 4.27 -5.67 4.43
C CYS A 51 5.46 -5.67 5.39
N GLU A 52 5.95 -4.49 5.78
CA GLU A 52 7.09 -4.36 6.69
C GLU A 52 6.82 -5.05 8.05
N ARG A 53 5.59 -4.91 8.58
CA ARG A 53 5.19 -5.58 9.81
C ARG A 53 5.24 -7.10 9.66
N LEU A 54 4.64 -7.65 8.62
CA LEU A 54 4.57 -9.10 8.41
C LEU A 54 5.95 -9.69 8.09
N GLU A 55 6.80 -8.97 7.36
CA GLU A 55 8.19 -9.36 7.11
C GLU A 55 8.99 -9.44 8.42
N LYS A 56 8.80 -8.48 9.34
CA LYS A 56 9.40 -8.52 10.69
C LYS A 56 8.87 -9.68 11.51
N GLU A 57 7.56 -9.89 11.52
CA GLU A 57 6.90 -10.91 12.33
C GLU A 57 7.17 -12.35 11.85
N HIS A 58 7.31 -12.55 10.53
CA HIS A 58 7.28 -13.88 9.93
C HIS A 58 8.46 -14.21 9.01
N ASN A 59 9.35 -13.25 8.72
CA ASN A 59 10.48 -13.47 7.82
C ASN A 59 11.77 -12.77 8.30
N SER A 60 11.95 -12.63 9.62
CA SER A 60 13.15 -12.02 10.22
C SER A 60 13.46 -10.60 9.69
N GLY A 61 12.42 -9.85 9.32
CA GLY A 61 12.54 -8.51 8.73
C GLY A 61 13.03 -8.50 7.28
N GLN A 62 13.12 -9.65 6.62
CA GLN A 62 13.45 -9.75 5.20
C GLN A 62 12.18 -9.76 4.34
N PRO A 63 12.23 -9.23 3.10
CA PRO A 63 11.14 -9.39 2.15
C PRO A 63 10.82 -10.85 1.85
N PHE A 64 9.53 -11.16 1.67
CA PHE A 64 9.11 -12.51 1.27
C PHE A 64 9.64 -12.86 -0.14
N PRO A 65 9.93 -14.14 -0.43
CA PRO A 65 10.33 -14.57 -1.76
C PRO A 65 9.21 -14.33 -2.78
N VAL A 66 9.60 -14.06 -4.02
CA VAL A 66 8.64 -13.85 -5.12
C VAL A 66 7.96 -15.17 -5.48
N ILE A 67 6.63 -15.16 -5.52
CA ILE A 67 5.81 -16.26 -6.03
C ILE A 67 5.36 -15.86 -7.44
N VAL A 68 6.09 -16.33 -8.46
CA VAL A 68 5.96 -15.86 -9.86
C VAL A 68 4.54 -16.05 -10.38
N ASP A 69 3.92 -17.20 -10.12
CA ASP A 69 2.56 -17.53 -10.57
C ASP A 69 1.49 -16.58 -10.01
N ALA A 70 1.74 -15.92 -8.87
CA ALA A 70 0.79 -15.01 -8.23
C ALA A 70 0.88 -13.55 -8.73
N LEU A 71 1.91 -13.20 -9.52
CA LEU A 71 2.12 -11.83 -10.02
C LEU A 71 1.50 -11.57 -11.41
N GLU A 72 1.03 -12.62 -12.05
CA GLU A 72 0.39 -12.59 -13.39
C GLU A 72 -1.14 -12.77 -13.35
N ALA A 73 -1.69 -13.12 -12.17
CA ALA A 73 -3.12 -13.21 -11.90
C ALA A 73 -3.75 -11.83 -11.68
#